data_AF-A0A4Y2QL40-F1
#
_entry.id   AF-A0A4Y2QL40-F1
#
_cell.length_a   1.000
_cell.length_b   1.000
_cell.length_c   1.000
_cell.angle_alpha   90.00
_cell.angle_beta   90.00
_cell.angle_gamma   90.00
#
_symmetry.space_group_name_H-M   'P 1'
#
loop_
_entity.id
_entity.type
_entity.pdbx_description
1 polymer ?
#
loop_
_entity_poly.entity_id
_entity_poly.type
_entity_poly.pdbx_seq_one_letter_code
_entity_poly.pdbx_strand_id
1 'polypeptide(L)'
;MEGISAVKIPAFIATDPALWFNVVESTFELAVPKPITDGRTKYNYCVPHSSPDAAGAVRDVILSPGSTDPYSKLKEVIGKCG
;
A
#
# COMPACT_ATOMS: atom_id res chain seq x y z
N MET A 1 -15.26 3.16 24.73
CA MET A 1 -15.08 3.66 23.36
C MET A 1 -13.88 2.93 22.80
N GLU A 2 -14.08 1.89 21.99
CA GLU A 2 -12.98 1.14 21.41
C GLU A 2 -12.24 2.08 20.47
N GLY A 3 -11.02 2.48 20.87
CA GLY A 3 -10.21 3.41 20.11
C GLY A 3 -9.84 2.76 18.79
N ILE A 4 -10.35 3.30 17.69
CA ILE A 4 -9.92 2.94 16.34
C ILE A 4 -8.43 3.29 16.26
N SER A 5 -7.55 2.30 16.24
CA SER A 5 -6.13 2.54 16.01
C SER A 5 -5.91 2.78 14.53
N ALA A 6 -5.49 4.00 14.18
CA ALA A 6 -5.06 4.28 12.81
C ALA A 6 -3.90 3.35 12.46
N VAL A 7 -4.05 2.60 11.36
CA VAL A 7 -2.99 1.73 10.82
C VAL A 7 -1.75 2.58 10.56
N LYS A 8 -0.64 2.24 11.22
CA LYS A 8 0.64 2.93 11.07
C LYS A 8 1.46 2.24 9.99
N ILE A 9 1.55 2.86 8.83
CA ILE A 9 2.34 2.33 7.71
C ILE A 9 3.83 2.57 7.99
N PRO A 10 4.70 1.54 7.86
CA PRO A 10 6.14 1.70 8.02
C PRO A 10 6.73 2.61 6.93
N ALA A 11 7.91 3.18 7.21
CA ALA A 11 8.67 3.95 6.24
C ALA A 11 9.02 3.08 5.01
N PHE A 12 8.96 3.68 3.82
CA PHE A 12 9.25 2.99 2.56
C PHE A 12 10.71 2.51 2.49
N ILE A 13 10.90 1.26 2.08
CA ILE A 13 12.22 0.65 1.89
C ILE A 13 12.51 0.61 0.39
N ALA A 14 13.08 1.67 -0.14
CA ALA A 14 13.32 1.80 -1.59
C ALA A 14 14.30 0.75 -2.14
N THR A 15 15.22 0.27 -1.31
CA THR A 15 16.18 -0.79 -1.68
C THR A 15 15.56 -2.19 -1.70
N ASP A 16 14.42 -2.39 -1.04
CA ASP A 16 13.69 -3.66 -1.02
C ASP A 16 12.19 -3.40 -0.86
N PRO A 17 11.50 -3.00 -1.95
CA PRO A 17 10.08 -2.68 -1.90
C PRO A 17 9.22 -3.90 -1.57
N ALA A 18 9.68 -5.11 -1.91
CA ALA A 18 8.99 -6.35 -1.58
C ALA A 18 8.95 -6.58 -0.06
N LEU A 19 10.07 -6.36 0.63
CA LEU A 19 10.12 -6.38 2.09
C LEU A 19 9.16 -5.35 2.69
N TRP A 20 9.13 -4.13 2.17
CA TRP A 20 8.20 -3.10 2.64
C TRP A 20 6.75 -3.56 2.53
N PHE A 21 6.31 -4.09 1.38
CA PHE A 21 4.95 -4.60 1.22
C PHE A 21 4.61 -5.71 2.21
N ASN A 22 5.53 -6.63 2.50
CA ASN A 22 5.29 -7.69 3.48
C ASN A 22 5.02 -7.12 4.89
N VAL A 23 5.81 -6.13 5.33
CA VAL A 23 5.59 -5.48 6.64
C VAL A 23 4.27 -4.70 6.67
N VAL A 24 3.92 -4.05 5.57
CA VAL A 24 2.63 -3.34 5.43
C VAL A 24 1.45 -4.32 5.50
N GLU A 25 1.52 -5.46 4.82
CA GLU A 25 0.48 -6.50 4.88
C GLU A 25 0.26 -6.99 6.32
N SER A 26 1.33 -7.28 7.07
CA SER A 26 1.21 -7.65 8.48
C SER A 26 0.55 -6.57 9.33
N THR A 27 0.78 -5.29 9.01
CA THR A 27 0.12 -4.18 9.70
C THR A 27 -1.39 -4.15 9.40
N PHE A 28 -1.79 -4.47 8.17
CA PHE A 28 -3.20 -4.59 7.79
C PHE A 28 -3.89 -5.79 8.45
N GLU A 29 -3.20 -6.91 8.61
CA GLU A 29 -3.71 -8.09 9.32
C GLU A 29 -3.94 -7.81 10.81
N LEU A 30 -3.10 -6.98 11.42
CA LEU A 30 -3.17 -6.60 12.83
C LEU A 30 -4.06 -5.37 13.09
N ALA A 31 -4.74 -4.83 12.07
CA ALA A 31 -5.60 -3.66 12.24
C ALA A 31 -6.78 -3.96 13.19
N VAL A 32 -7.15 -2.98 14.02
CA VAL A 32 -8.20 -3.09 15.04
C VAL A 32 -9.28 -2.04 14.73
N PRO A 33 -10.58 -2.37 14.82
CA PRO A 33 -11.17 -3.61 15.37
C PRO A 33 -11.19 -4.82 14.42
N LYS A 34 -10.82 -4.65 13.14
CA LYS A 34 -10.76 -5.75 12.18
C LYS A 34 -9.63 -5.56 11.17
N PRO A 35 -9.10 -6.65 10.59
CA PRO A 35 -8.09 -6.57 9.55
C PRO A 35 -8.57 -5.80 8.33
N ILE A 36 -7.64 -5.12 7.65
CA ILE A 36 -7.89 -4.47 6.36
C ILE A 36 -7.66 -5.49 5.25
N THR A 37 -8.74 -5.92 4.60
CA THR A 37 -8.70 -6.89 3.49
C THR A 37 -9.04 -6.28 2.13
N ASP A 38 -9.74 -5.14 2.12
CA ASP A 38 -10.13 -4.46 0.89
C ASP A 38 -8.93 -3.84 0.16
N GLY A 39 -8.71 -4.27 -1.09
CA GLY A 39 -7.57 -3.83 -1.90
C GLY A 39 -7.54 -2.33 -2.15
N ARG A 40 -8.71 -1.69 -2.35
CA ARG A 40 -8.78 -0.23 -2.53
C ARG A 40 -8.34 0.53 -1.27
N THR A 41 -8.72 0.03 -0.10
CA THR A 41 -8.31 0.59 1.19
C THR A 41 -6.80 0.44 1.38
N LYS A 42 -6.24 -0.76 1.14
CA LYS A 42 -4.79 -1.01 1.20
C LYS A 42 -4.03 -0.06 0.27
N TYR A 43 -4.50 0.08 -0.97
CA TYR A 43 -3.94 1.02 -1.94
C TYR A 43 -3.91 2.46 -1.42
N ASN A 44 -5.03 2.95 -0.87
CA ASN A 44 -5.13 4.31 -0.33
C ASN A 44 -4.16 4.58 0.84
N TYR A 45 -3.80 3.54 1.61
CA TYR A 45 -2.76 3.64 2.64
C TYR A 45 -1.35 3.64 2.03
N CYS A 46 -1.09 2.80 1.03
CA CYS A 46 0.26 2.61 0.48
C CYS A 46 0.72 3.76 -0.41
N VAL A 47 -0.14 4.32 -1.25
CA VAL A 47 0.22 5.42 -2.18
C VAL A 47 0.91 6.61 -1.48
N PRO A 48 0.34 7.21 -0.41
CA PRO A 48 0.97 8.36 0.25
C PRO A 48 2.25 8.00 1.01
N HIS A 49 2.47 6.72 1.33
CA HIS A 49 3.66 6.24 2.03
C HIS A 49 4.72 5.67 1.08
N SER A 50 4.44 5.62 -0.23
CA SER A 50 5.42 5.26 -1.25
C SER A 50 6.32 6.45 -1.60
N SER A 51 7.49 6.21 -2.19
CA SER A 51 8.37 7.29 -2.66
C SER A 51 7.72 8.05 -3.84
N PRO A 52 8.08 9.33 -4.08
CA PRO A 52 7.54 10.09 -5.21
C PRO A 52 7.82 9.45 -6.57
N ASP A 53 8.96 8.74 -6.69
CA ASP A 53 9.31 7.97 -7.88
C ASP A 53 8.36 6.77 -8.09
N ALA A 54 8.11 6.01 -7.03
CA ALA A 54 7.16 4.90 -7.01
C ALA A 54 5.72 5.36 -7.29
N ALA A 55 5.29 6.47 -6.69
CA ALA A 55 3.99 7.09 -6.95
C ALA A 55 3.86 7.58 -8.40
N GLY A 56 4.95 8.11 -8.97
CA GLY A 56 5.04 8.49 -10.39
C GLY A 56 4.89 7.29 -11.32
N ALA A 57 5.50 6.15 -10.98
CA ALA A 57 5.41 4.92 -11.76
C ALA A 57 3.98 4.35 -11.84
N VAL A 58 3.16 4.60 -10.81
CA VAL A 58 1.73 4.21 -10.77
C VAL A 58 0.78 5.36 -11.06
N ARG A 59 1.28 6.49 -11.59
CA ARG A 59 0.46 7.67 -11.91
C ARG A 59 -0.76 7.33 -12.76
N ASP A 60 -0.62 6.44 -13.75
CA ASP A 60 -1.74 6.01 -14.60
C ASP A 60 -2.82 5.26 -13.80
N VAL A 61 -2.41 4.45 -12.81
CA VAL A 61 -3.30 3.73 -11.88
C VAL A 61 -3.98 4.70 -10.90
N ILE A 62 -3.27 5.73 -10.45
CA ILE A 62 -3.81 6.80 -9.58
C ILE A 62 -4.85 7.63 -10.35
N LEU A 63 -4.54 8.02 -11.59
CA LEU A 63 -5.38 8.90 -12.40
C LEU A 63 -6.53 8.15 -13.10
N SER A 64 -6.41 6.83 -13.27
CA SER A 64 -7.44 5.96 -13.83
C SER A 64 -7.80 4.84 -12.85
N PRO A 65 -8.69 5.11 -11.86
CA PRO A 65 -9.09 4.12 -10.85
C PRO A 65 -9.99 2.99 -11.38
N GLY A 66 -10.09 2.83 -12.71
CA GLY A 66 -10.91 1.83 -13.39
C GLY A 66 -10.35 0.41 -13.30
N SER A 67 -9.13 0.23 -12.80
CA SER A 67 -8.55 -1.10 -12.61
C SER A 67 -9.21 -1.78 -11.40
N THR A 68 -9.74 -2.98 -11.61
CA THR A 68 -10.45 -3.76 -10.59
C THR A 68 -9.58 -4.15 -9.39
N ASP A 69 -8.25 -4.00 -9.50
CA ASP A 69 -7.30 -4.34 -8.45
C ASP A 69 -6.07 -3.40 -8.38
N PRO A 70 -6.24 -2.16 -7.90
CA PRO A 70 -5.19 -1.13 -7.91
C PRO A 70 -4.02 -1.48 -6.97
N TYR A 71 -4.26 -2.25 -5.91
CA TYR A 71 -3.22 -2.65 -4.96
C TYR A 71 -2.25 -3.69 -5.54
N SER A 72 -2.75 -4.69 -6.27
CA SER A 72 -1.85 -5.64 -6.95
C SER A 72 -1.06 -4.96 -8.05
N LYS A 73 -1.65 -3.99 -8.77
CA LYS A 73 -0.91 -3.21 -9.76
C LYS A 73 0.19 -2.36 -9.13
N LEU A 74 -0.09 -1.75 -7.97
CA LEU A 74 0.89 -1.03 -7.16
C LEU A 74 2.07 -1.93 -6.79
N LYS A 75 1.79 -3.14 -6.26
CA LYS A 75 2.83 -4.14 -5.93
C LYS A 75 3.65 -4.57 -7.14
N GLU A 76 3.01 -4.77 -8.29
CA GLU A 76 3.70 -5.14 -9.52
C GLU A 76 4.67 -4.06 -10.00
N VAL A 77 4.22 -2.81 -10.04
CA VAL A 77 5.02 -1.69 -10.58
C VAL A 77 6.17 -1.36 -9.63
N ILE A 78 5.88 -1.26 -8.33
CA ILE A 78 6.90 -0.93 -7.32
C ILE A 78 7.85 -2.11 -7.09
N GLY A 79 7.35 -3.35 -7.08
CA GLY A 79 8.17 -4.55 -6.89
C GLY A 79 9.09 -4.89 -8.06
N LYS A 80 8.88 -4.29 -9.24
CA LYS A 80 9.76 -4.40 -10.41
C LYS A 80 10.82 -3.31 -10.49
N CYS A 81 10.79 -2.31 -9.60
CA CYS A 81 11.76 -1.22 -9.57
C CYS A 81 12.98 -1.56 -8.68
N GLY A 82 13.55 -2.76 -8.88
CA GLY A 82 14.75 -3.27 -8.19
C GLY A 82 15.80 -3.74 -9.18
#